data_AF-A0A533UWP6-F1
#
_entry.id   AF-A0A533UWP6-F1
#
_cell.length_a   1.000
_cell.length_b   1.000
_cell.length_c   1.000
_cell.angle_alpha   90.00
_cell.angle_beta   90.00
_cell.angle_gamma   90.00
#
_symmetry.space_group_name_H-M   'P 1'
#
loop_
_entity.id
_entity.type
_entity.pdbx_description
1 polymer ?
#
loop_
_entity_poly.entity_id
_entity_poly.type
_entity_poly.pdbx_seq_one_letter_code
_entity_poly.pdbx_strand_id
1 'polypeptide(L)'
;MLNVEQAINEHFVEATRNQLRKAFDEALGTTLYTLTVNKRVITLTFPFQSGGFYYITIDNDIGMEELVKLTNLLIEKINLNSN
;
A
#
# COMPACT_ATOMS: atom_id res chain seq x y z
N MET A 1 -18.76 2.93 -6.22
CA MET A 1 -18.70 2.96 -4.74
C MET A 1 -18.83 1.52 -4.28
N LEU A 2 -17.93 1.05 -3.41
CA LEU A 2 -18.00 -0.28 -2.81
C LEU A 2 -19.28 -0.38 -1.95
N ASN A 3 -19.91 -1.55 -1.91
CA ASN A 3 -20.97 -1.76 -0.94
C ASN A 3 -20.38 -1.87 0.47
N VAL A 4 -21.20 -1.66 1.50
CA VAL A 4 -20.76 -1.62 2.91
C VAL A 4 -20.02 -2.90 3.32
N GLU A 5 -20.47 -4.04 2.81
CA GLU A 5 -19.88 -5.35 3.11
C GLU A 5 -18.48 -5.51 2.51
N GLN A 6 -18.28 -5.04 1.27
CA GLN A 6 -16.98 -4.99 0.60
C GLN A 6 -16.01 -4.06 1.33
N ALA A 7 -16.47 -2.89 1.77
CA ALA A 7 -15.65 -1.95 2.53
C ALA A 7 -15.21 -2.53 3.89
N ILE A 8 -16.09 -3.24 4.60
CA ILE A 8 -15.75 -3.93 5.86
C ILE A 8 -14.70 -5.02 5.61
N ASN A 9 -14.84 -5.78 4.53
CA ASN A 9 -13.95 -6.90 4.23
C ASN A 9 -12.54 -6.42 3.87
N GLU A 10 -12.41 -5.33 3.10
CA GLU A 10 -11.12 -4.72 2.78
C GLU A 10 -10.41 -4.20 4.03
N HIS A 11 -11.13 -3.46 4.89
CA HIS A 11 -10.58 -2.99 6.17
C HIS A 11 -10.19 -4.14 7.10
N PHE A 12 -10.92 -5.26 7.09
CA PHE A 12 -10.60 -6.42 7.90
C PHE A 12 -9.30 -7.11 7.45
N VAL A 13 -9.13 -7.32 6.13
CA VAL A 13 -7.91 -7.91 5.57
C VAL A 13 -6.71 -7.01 5.85
N GLU A 14 -6.88 -5.70 5.71
CA GLU A 14 -5.85 -4.70 6.03
C GLU A 14 -5.46 -4.75 7.51
N ALA A 15 -6.43 -4.69 8.43
CA ALA A 15 -6.19 -4.73 9.87
C ALA A 15 -5.48 -6.03 10.27
N THR A 16 -5.88 -7.16 9.70
CA THR A 16 -5.25 -8.46 9.95
C THR A 16 -3.79 -8.47 9.47
N ARG A 17 -3.54 -7.98 8.25
CA ARG A 17 -2.18 -7.92 7.69
C ARG A 17 -1.27 -6.99 8.50
N ASN A 18 -1.79 -5.84 8.93
CA ASN A 18 -1.08 -4.91 9.81
C ASN A 18 -0.80 -5.53 11.18
N GLN A 19 -1.77 -6.21 11.79
CA GLN A 19 -1.59 -6.86 13.09
C GLN A 19 -0.50 -7.95 13.03
N LEU A 20 -0.52 -8.78 11.98
CA LEU A 20 0.50 -9.81 11.76
C LEU A 20 1.89 -9.19 11.52
N ARG A 21 1.96 -8.10 10.74
CA ARG A 21 3.23 -7.40 10.46
C ARG A 21 3.81 -6.73 11.71
N LYS A 22 2.95 -6.13 12.54
CA LYS A 22 3.33 -5.41 13.77
C LYS A 22 4.11 -6.29 14.74
N ALA A 23 3.81 -7.59 14.76
CA ALA A 23 4.56 -8.57 15.56
C ALA A 23 6.04 -8.70 15.15
N PHE A 24 6.44 -8.16 14.00
CA PHE A 24 7.79 -8.23 13.46
C PHE A 24 8.41 -6.85 13.19
N ASP A 25 7.83 -5.77 13.70
CA ASP A 25 8.31 -4.40 13.44
C ASP A 25 9.75 -4.20 13.94
N GLU A 26 10.09 -4.74 15.12
CA GLU A 26 11.45 -4.67 15.66
C GLU A 26 12.49 -5.42 14.81
N ALA A 27 12.09 -6.51 14.14
CA ALA A 27 13.00 -7.35 13.37
C ALA A 27 13.16 -6.89 11.91
N LEU A 28 12.11 -6.30 11.33
CA LEU A 28 12.05 -5.97 9.89
C LEU A 28 12.15 -4.46 9.62
N GLY A 29 12.06 -3.62 10.64
CA GLY A 29 12.05 -2.16 10.51
C GLY A 29 10.77 -1.60 9.87
N THR A 30 10.80 -0.30 9.60
CA THR A 30 9.65 0.47 9.09
C THR A 30 9.27 0.05 7.67
N THR A 31 7.98 -0.19 7.45
CA THR A 31 7.46 -0.48 6.10
C THR A 31 7.44 0.79 5.27
N LEU A 32 8.13 0.80 4.12
CA LEU A 32 8.11 1.92 3.18
C LEU A 32 6.84 1.92 2.31
N TYR A 33 6.45 0.75 1.84
CA TYR A 33 5.21 0.51 1.10
C TYR A 33 4.90 -0.98 1.04
N THR A 34 3.68 -1.33 0.66
CA THR A 34 3.25 -2.68 0.31
C THR A 34 2.83 -2.72 -1.15
N LEU A 35 3.25 -3.76 -1.89
CA LEU A 35 2.82 -4.05 -3.25
C LEU A 35 1.96 -5.32 -3.23
N THR A 36 0.70 -5.21 -3.65
CA THR A 36 -0.19 -6.36 -3.85
C THR A 36 -0.48 -6.52 -5.33
N VAL A 37 -0.12 -7.67 -5.91
CA VAL A 37 -0.36 -7.98 -7.33
C VAL A 37 -1.54 -8.94 -7.43
N ASN A 38 -2.60 -8.53 -8.12
CA ASN A 38 -3.75 -9.36 -8.46
C ASN A 38 -3.81 -9.58 -9.97
N LYS A 39 -4.67 -10.50 -10.41
CA LYS A 39 -4.82 -10.84 -11.85
C LYS A 39 -5.11 -9.63 -12.75
N ARG A 40 -5.85 -8.64 -12.23
CA ARG A 40 -6.31 -7.47 -13.01
C ARG A 40 -5.67 -6.16 -12.59
N VAL A 41 -5.26 -6.04 -11.34
CA VAL A 41 -4.78 -4.77 -10.78
C VAL A 41 -3.60 -5.01 -9.86
N ILE A 42 -2.78 -3.98 -9.74
CA ILE A 42 -1.72 -3.85 -8.75
C ILE A 42 -2.15 -2.76 -7.78
N THR A 43 -2.00 -3.02 -6.48
CA THR A 43 -2.26 -2.04 -5.43
C THR A 43 -0.96 -1.72 -4.70
N LEU A 44 -0.60 -0.45 -4.66
CA LEU A 44 0.44 0.12 -3.83
C LEU A 44 -0.19 0.77 -2.61
N THR A 45 0.33 0.42 -1.43
CA THR A 45 -0.10 1.00 -0.15
C THR A 45 1.08 1.65 0.53
N PHE A 46 0.98 2.94 0.82
CA PHE A 46 2.02 3.70 1.52
C PHE A 46 1.52 4.12 2.91
N PRO A 47 2.23 3.77 3.99
CA PRO A 47 1.91 4.26 5.33
C PRO A 47 2.20 5.76 5.45
N PHE A 48 1.27 6.48 6.07
CA PHE A 48 1.40 7.90 6.36
C PHE A 48 1.64 8.11 7.86
N GLN A 49 2.55 9.01 8.22
CA GLN A 49 3.02 9.17 9.60
C GLN A 49 1.92 9.54 10.61
N SER A 50 0.85 10.21 10.18
CA SER A 50 -0.30 10.55 11.06
C SER A 50 -1.38 9.47 11.13
N GLY A 51 -1.05 8.23 10.74
CA GLY A 51 -1.90 7.05 10.96
C GLY A 51 -2.87 6.71 9.83
N GLY A 52 -2.66 7.28 8.64
CA GLY A 52 -3.42 6.97 7.42
C GLY A 52 -2.61 6.15 6.41
N PHE A 53 -3.24 5.82 5.28
CA PHE A 53 -2.58 5.14 4.16
C PHE A 53 -3.00 5.76 2.82
N TYR A 54 -2.06 5.86 1.89
CA TYR A 54 -2.37 6.12 0.49
C TYR A 54 -2.57 4.80 -0.25
N TYR A 55 -3.69 4.70 -0.95
CA TYR A 55 -4.04 3.56 -1.78
C TYR A 55 -4.00 3.96 -3.25
N ILE A 56 -3.11 3.32 -4.00
CA ILE A 56 -2.95 3.55 -5.43
C ILE A 56 -3.22 2.23 -6.13
N THR A 57 -4.27 2.18 -6.94
CA THR A 57 -4.63 1.00 -7.74
C THR A 57 -4.35 1.30 -9.19
N ILE A 58 -3.63 0.39 -9.84
CA ILE A 58 -3.16 0.49 -11.22
C ILE A 58 -3.57 -0.79 -11.93
N ASP A 59 -3.89 -0.72 -13.21
CA ASP A 59 -4.10 -1.92 -14.02
C ASP A 59 -2.83 -2.76 -14.10
N ASN A 60 -2.98 -4.09 -14.07
CA ASN A 60 -1.86 -5.05 -14.07
C ASN A 60 -1.23 -5.26 -15.47
N ASP A 61 -1.55 -4.40 -16.42
CA ASP A 61 -0.89 -4.32 -17.72
C ASP A 61 0.23 -3.27 -17.75
N ILE A 62 0.41 -2.50 -16.65
CA ILE A 62 1.58 -1.63 -16.47
C ILE A 62 2.86 -2.46 -16.53
N GLY A 63 3.75 -2.14 -17.46
CA GLY A 63 5.03 -2.82 -17.58
C GLY A 63 5.87 -2.66 -16.31
N MET A 64 6.69 -3.67 -15.98
CA MET A 64 7.48 -3.69 -14.74
C MET A 64 8.42 -2.47 -14.59
N GLU A 65 9.04 -2.01 -15.69
CA GLU A 65 9.89 -0.81 -15.64
C GLU A 65 9.09 0.44 -15.28
N GLU A 66 7.88 0.57 -15.80
CA GLU A 66 7.02 1.72 -15.56
C GLU A 66 6.46 1.70 -14.15
N LEU A 67 6.11 0.51 -13.64
CA LEU A 67 5.73 0.31 -12.25
C LEU A 67 6.85 0.72 -11.28
N VAL A 68 8.10 0.36 -11.58
CA VAL A 68 9.26 0.74 -10.74
C VAL A 68 9.47 2.25 -10.77
N LYS A 69 9.42 2.87 -11.95
CA LYS A 69 9.54 4.33 -12.10
C LYS A 69 8.46 5.06 -11.31
N LEU A 70 7.21 4.62 -11.44
CA LEU A 70 6.07 5.18 -10.72
C LEU A 70 6.24 5.02 -9.21
N THR A 71 6.62 3.83 -8.75
CA THR A 71 6.81 3.56 -7.31
C THR A 71 7.88 4.45 -6.72
N ASN A 72 9.03 4.63 -7.40
CA ASN A 72 10.10 5.51 -6.93
C ASN A 72 9.64 6.97 -6.85
N LEU A 73 8.91 7.46 -7.86
CA LEU A 73 8.38 8.82 -7.87
C LEU A 73 7.35 9.06 -6.77
N LEU A 74 6.53 8.04 -6.44
CA LEU A 74 5.57 8.11 -5.34
C LEU A 74 6.26 8.14 -3.98
N ILE A 75 7.29 7.31 -3.77
CA ILE A 75 8.09 7.32 -2.54
C ILE A 75 8.67 8.71 -2.29
N GLU A 76 9.28 9.32 -3.32
CA GLU A 76 9.86 10.66 -3.21
C GLU A 76 8.80 11.71 -2.83
N LYS A 77 7.66 11.72 -3.52
CA LYS A 77 6.59 12.70 -3.27
C LYS A 77 5.91 12.54 -1.92
N ILE A 78 5.67 11.30 -1.47
CA ILE A 78 4.99 11.04 -0.20
C ILE A 78 5.91 11.42 0.98
N ASN A 79 7.21 11.15 0.86
CA ASN A 79 8.18 11.52 1.89
C ASN A 79 8.43 13.03 1.95
N LEU A 80 8.43 13.74 0.82
CA LEU A 80 8.56 15.21 0.80
C LEU A 80 7.40 15.94 1.48
N ASN A 81 6.19 15.38 1.45
CA ASN A 81 5.00 15.96 2.08
C ASN A 81 4.86 15.60 3.58
N SER A 82 5.81 14.86 4.14
CA SER A 82 5.79 14.38 5.53
C SER A 82 6.79 15.11 6.45
N ASN A 83 7.53 16.10 5.92
CA ASN A 83 8.41 17.03 6.65
C ASN A 83 7.84 18.44 6.67
#